data_AF-A0A397IW15-F1
#
_entry.id   AF-A0A397IW15-F1
#
_cell.length_a   1.000
_cell.length_b   1.000
_cell.length_c   1.000
_cell.angle_alpha   90.00
_cell.angle_beta   90.00
_cell.angle_gamma   90.00
#
_symmetry.space_group_name_H-M   'P 1'
#
loop_
_entity.id
_entity.type
_entity.pdbx_description
1 polymer ?
#
loop_
_entity_poly.entity_id
_entity_poly.type
_entity_poly.pdbx_seq_one_letter_code
_entity_poly.pdbx_strand_id
1 'polypeptide(L)'
;MIAYYNDTYENLKFRKPFETDSLNSIIIPLKINKYCRCRIGSEIFGSTFSPRHQKSSYILAKFASEDDSIDIYPGQIQFFFVHEISTNRINMENHYLAYVRWYKKIKNRFYFGINQEQMCNVELWDTEFYPKSRDCIIPVHHILGRFVPVKYKISDRKNAKEYLAVNPINRKYNLR
;
A
#
# COMPACT_ATOMS: atom_id res chain seq x y z
N MET A 1 -8.37 -9.14 -6.25
CA MET A 1 -8.86 -9.93 -5.10
C MET A 1 -8.54 -11.40 -5.29
N ILE A 2 -9.02 -12.09 -6.34
CA ILE A 2 -8.62 -13.49 -6.60
C ILE A 2 -7.11 -13.67 -6.73
N ALA A 3 -6.49 -12.91 -7.62
CA ALA A 3 -5.03 -12.90 -7.76
C ALA A 3 -4.30 -12.57 -6.44
N TYR A 4 -4.89 -11.75 -5.57
CA TYR A 4 -4.28 -11.44 -4.27
C TYR A 4 -4.28 -12.68 -3.36
N TYR A 5 -5.39 -13.41 -3.28
CA TYR A 5 -5.48 -14.60 -2.43
C TYR A 5 -4.72 -15.80 -2.97
N ASN A 6 -4.71 -16.02 -4.28
CA ASN A 6 -3.90 -17.08 -4.90
C ASN A 6 -2.41 -16.87 -4.60
N ASP A 7 -1.93 -15.62 -4.65
CA ASP A 7 -0.52 -15.31 -4.38
C ASP A 7 -0.20 -15.31 -2.87
N THR A 8 -1.20 -15.08 -2.01
CA THR A 8 -1.02 -15.10 -0.54
C THR A 8 -1.01 -16.51 0.02
N TYR A 9 -1.76 -17.43 -0.59
CA TYR A 9 -1.92 -18.81 -0.13
C TYR A 9 -1.54 -19.78 -1.24
N GLU A 10 -0.26 -20.13 -1.32
CA GLU A 10 0.29 -21.02 -2.35
C GLU A 10 -0.44 -22.37 -2.45
N ASN A 11 -0.91 -22.88 -1.32
CA ASN A 11 -1.57 -24.19 -1.22
C ASN A 11 -3.09 -24.14 -1.43
N LEU A 12 -3.70 -22.96 -1.59
CA LEU A 12 -5.14 -22.79 -1.74
C LEU A 12 -5.47 -22.19 -3.10
N LYS A 13 -6.56 -22.66 -3.70
CA LYS A 13 -7.07 -22.11 -4.97
C LYS A 13 -8.33 -21.30 -4.71
N PHE A 14 -8.38 -20.08 -5.22
CA PHE A 14 -9.56 -19.22 -5.08
C PHE A 14 -10.23 -18.98 -6.44
N ARG A 15 -11.56 -18.87 -6.43
CA ARG A 15 -12.36 -18.63 -7.65
C ARG A 15 -13.47 -17.60 -7.46
N LYS A 16 -14.03 -17.12 -8.57
CA LYS A 16 -15.25 -16.30 -8.55
C LYS A 16 -16.45 -17.15 -8.11
N PRO A 17 -17.47 -16.54 -7.49
CA PRO A 17 -18.77 -17.18 -7.42
C PRO A 17 -19.26 -17.50 -8.85
N PHE A 18 -19.92 -18.65 -9.02
CA PHE A 18 -20.54 -19.09 -10.28
C PHE A 18 -19.58 -19.56 -11.40
N GLU A 19 -18.28 -19.70 -11.11
CA GLU A 19 -17.31 -20.31 -12.03
C GLU A 19 -17.30 -21.85 -11.86
N THR A 20 -17.38 -22.62 -12.95
CA THR A 20 -17.51 -24.09 -12.93
C THR A 20 -16.24 -24.78 -12.41
N ASP A 21 -16.43 -25.50 -11.32
CA ASP A 21 -15.67 -26.63 -10.75
C ASP A 21 -14.14 -26.64 -10.84
N SER A 22 -13.51 -26.24 -9.72
CA SER A 22 -12.51 -27.12 -9.12
C SER A 22 -13.00 -27.53 -7.73
N LEU A 23 -13.14 -28.85 -7.53
CA LEU A 23 -13.72 -29.48 -6.33
C LEU A 23 -13.08 -29.03 -5.00
N ASN A 24 -11.94 -28.35 -5.04
CA ASN A 24 -11.18 -27.88 -3.87
C ASN A 24 -10.91 -26.36 -3.85
N SER A 25 -11.59 -25.56 -4.67
CA SER A 25 -11.43 -24.10 -4.63
C SER A 25 -12.30 -23.42 -3.58
N ILE A 26 -11.78 -22.34 -3.01
CA ILE A 26 -12.48 -21.44 -2.10
C ILE A 26 -13.16 -20.34 -2.91
N ILE A 27 -14.46 -20.14 -2.69
CA ILE A 27 -15.22 -19.07 -3.33
C ILE A 27 -14.85 -17.76 -2.64
N ILE A 28 -14.45 -16.76 -3.41
CA ILE A 28 -14.26 -15.41 -2.90
C ILE A 28 -15.61 -14.67 -2.86
N PRO A 29 -16.07 -14.21 -1.68
CA PRO A 29 -17.27 -13.40 -1.59
C PRO A 29 -17.11 -12.08 -2.35
N LEU A 30 -18.15 -11.67 -3.07
CA LEU A 30 -18.18 -10.40 -3.82
C LEU A 30 -18.48 -9.19 -2.93
N LYS A 31 -18.94 -9.42 -1.70
CA LYS A 31 -19.28 -8.37 -0.75
C LYS A 31 -18.06 -8.02 0.10
N ILE A 32 -17.73 -6.74 0.14
CA ILE A 32 -16.72 -6.19 1.05
C ILE A 32 -17.31 -5.02 1.84
N ASN A 33 -17.01 -4.97 3.14
CA ASN A 33 -17.35 -3.84 3.98
C ASN A 33 -16.22 -2.82 3.89
N LYS A 34 -16.49 -1.63 3.35
CA LYS A 34 -15.49 -0.56 3.17
C LYS A 34 -15.49 0.39 4.35
N TYR A 35 -14.30 0.85 4.72
CA TYR A 35 -14.08 1.78 5.83
C TYR A 35 -13.15 2.93 5.41
N CYS A 36 -13.43 4.12 5.95
CA CYS A 36 -12.67 5.34 5.64
C CYS A 36 -11.42 5.53 6.49
N ARG A 37 -11.29 4.76 7.58
CA ARG A 37 -10.21 4.88 8.55
C ARG A 37 -9.87 3.54 9.18
N CYS A 38 -8.61 3.38 9.55
CA CYS A 38 -8.10 2.26 10.33
C CYS A 38 -7.23 2.83 11.45
N ARG A 39 -7.35 2.29 12.66
CA ARG A 39 -6.45 2.60 13.76
C ARG A 39 -5.47 1.44 13.92
N ILE A 40 -4.18 1.73 13.87
CA ILE A 40 -3.11 0.74 14.08
C ILE A 40 -2.22 1.28 15.20
N GLY A 41 -2.27 0.61 16.36
CA GLY A 41 -1.71 1.15 17.60
C GLY A 41 -2.37 2.49 17.97
N SER A 42 -1.57 3.51 18.20
CA SER A 42 -2.03 4.88 18.52
C SER A 42 -2.35 5.74 17.29
N GLU A 43 -2.07 5.27 16.08
CA GLU A 43 -2.20 6.08 14.86
C GLU A 43 -3.48 5.80 14.09
N ILE A 44 -4.06 6.87 13.54
CA ILE A 44 -5.22 6.81 12.66
C ILE A 44 -4.74 7.03 11.23
N PHE A 45 -4.99 6.03 10.40
CA PHE A 45 -4.78 6.05 8.97
C PHE A 45 -6.12 6.32 8.30
N GLY A 46 -6.13 7.29 7.39
CA GLY A 46 -7.31 7.69 6.64
C GLY A 46 -7.36 7.06 5.26
N SER A 47 -8.39 7.40 4.50
CA SER A 47 -8.50 7.06 3.10
C SER A 47 -9.04 8.23 2.28
N THR A 48 -8.88 8.18 0.95
CA THR A 48 -9.48 9.17 0.04
C THR A 48 -11.01 9.10 0.02
N PHE A 49 -11.61 8.01 0.51
CA PHE A 49 -13.05 7.84 0.64
C PHE A 49 -13.71 8.87 1.58
N SER A 50 -12.94 9.50 2.47
CA SER A 50 -13.42 10.59 3.33
C SER A 50 -12.50 11.82 3.19
N PRO A 51 -13.00 12.95 2.68
CA PRO A 51 -12.20 14.17 2.51
C PRO A 51 -11.53 14.64 3.81
N ARG A 52 -12.20 14.48 4.96
CA ARG A 52 -11.68 14.80 6.29
C ARG A 52 -10.38 14.06 6.63
N HIS A 53 -10.19 12.86 6.08
CA HIS A 53 -9.09 11.96 6.40
C HIS A 53 -8.08 11.79 5.26
N GLN A 54 -8.20 12.57 4.17
CA GLN A 54 -7.33 12.49 3.01
C GLN A 54 -5.85 12.77 3.37
N LYS A 55 -5.57 13.70 4.28
CA LYS A 55 -4.19 13.98 4.72
C LYS A 55 -3.54 12.79 5.43
N SER A 56 -4.33 11.95 6.09
CA SER A 56 -3.87 10.74 6.78
C SER A 56 -3.87 9.49 5.89
N SER A 57 -4.17 9.59 4.59
CA SER A 57 -4.20 8.43 3.67
C SER A 57 -2.87 8.14 2.97
N TYR A 58 -1.91 9.06 3.06
CA TYR A 58 -0.56 8.91 2.51
C TYR A 58 0.27 8.02 3.42
N ILE A 59 0.70 6.88 2.91
CA ILE A 59 1.41 5.85 3.68
C ILE A 59 2.69 5.38 3.00
N LEU A 60 3.59 4.86 3.81
CA LEU A 60 4.71 4.03 3.38
C LEU A 60 4.39 2.57 3.73
N ALA A 61 4.70 1.65 2.83
CA ALA A 61 4.62 0.22 3.07
C ALA A 61 5.90 -0.47 2.62
N LYS A 62 6.26 -1.55 3.31
CA LYS A 62 7.43 -2.38 2.99
C LYS A 62 7.00 -3.52 2.07
N PHE A 63 7.82 -3.76 1.05
CA PHE A 63 7.74 -4.92 0.16
C PHE A 63 9.07 -5.66 0.24
N ALA A 64 9.00 -6.94 0.57
CA ALA A 64 10.14 -7.84 0.45
C ALA A 64 10.19 -8.39 -0.98
N SER A 65 11.36 -8.33 -1.59
CA SER A 65 11.68 -8.98 -2.85
C SER A 65 12.18 -10.40 -2.60
N GLU A 66 12.28 -11.20 -3.67
CA GLU A 66 12.81 -12.58 -3.61
C GLU A 66 14.26 -12.66 -3.13
N ASP A 67 15.04 -11.58 -3.27
CA ASP A 67 16.42 -11.46 -2.82
C ASP A 67 16.54 -10.97 -1.36
N ASP A 68 15.47 -11.06 -0.57
CA ASP A 68 15.33 -10.51 0.79
C ASP A 68 15.55 -9.00 0.89
N SER A 69 15.68 -8.28 -0.23
CA SER A 69 15.75 -6.83 -0.21
C SER A 69 14.40 -6.26 0.19
N ILE A 70 14.44 -5.29 1.11
CA ILE A 70 13.25 -4.58 1.55
C ILE A 70 13.23 -3.23 0.85
N ASP A 71 12.17 -2.99 0.08
CA ASP A 71 11.93 -1.69 -0.52
C ASP A 71 10.67 -1.04 0.04
N ILE A 72 10.70 0.28 0.13
CA ILE A 72 9.62 1.08 0.71
C ILE A 72 8.91 1.82 -0.41
N TYR A 73 7.60 1.63 -0.49
CA TYR A 73 6.76 2.28 -1.48
C TYR A 73 5.82 3.30 -0.82
N PRO A 74 5.77 4.54 -1.33
CA PRO A 74 4.75 5.50 -0.99
C PRO A 74 3.47 5.21 -1.76
N GLY A 75 2.36 5.24 -1.05
CA GLY A 75 1.05 5.04 -1.63
C GLY A 75 -0.01 5.89 -0.95
N GLN A 76 -1.18 5.92 -1.57
CA GLN A 76 -2.35 6.58 -1.05
C GLN A 76 -3.49 5.58 -0.88
N ILE A 77 -3.95 5.42 0.36
CA ILE A 77 -5.07 4.53 0.70
C ILE A 77 -6.35 5.10 0.10
N GLN A 78 -7.03 4.27 -0.68
CA GLN A 78 -8.33 4.60 -1.26
C GLN A 78 -9.47 4.26 -0.30
N PHE A 79 -9.42 3.06 0.27
CA PHE A 79 -10.32 2.60 1.33
C PHE A 79 -9.70 1.40 2.06
N PHE A 80 -10.11 1.20 3.30
CA PHE A 80 -9.92 -0.05 4.02
C PHE A 80 -11.10 -0.97 3.77
N PHE A 81 -10.90 -2.26 3.92
CA PHE A 81 -12.00 -3.21 3.90
C PHE A 81 -11.70 -4.43 4.75
N VAL A 82 -12.75 -5.01 5.31
CA VAL A 82 -12.69 -6.33 5.93
C VAL A 82 -13.28 -7.31 4.93
N HIS A 83 -12.55 -8.40 4.70
CA HIS A 83 -13.00 -9.46 3.83
C HIS A 83 -13.00 -10.77 4.60
N GLU A 84 -14.16 -11.39 4.66
CA GLU A 84 -14.38 -12.64 5.36
C GLU A 84 -14.21 -13.80 4.37
N ILE A 85 -13.26 -14.69 4.61
CA ILE A 85 -12.99 -15.84 3.74
C ILE A 85 -12.95 -17.14 4.53
N SER A 86 -13.40 -18.25 3.92
CA SER A 86 -13.34 -19.58 4.53
C SER A 86 -12.07 -20.33 4.10
N THR A 87 -10.94 -20.08 4.76
CA THR A 87 -9.63 -20.68 4.41
C THR A 87 -9.61 -22.20 4.50
N ASN A 88 -10.42 -22.80 5.37
CA ASN A 88 -10.47 -24.25 5.61
C ASN A 88 -11.90 -24.84 5.52
N ARG A 89 -12.84 -24.15 4.87
CA ARG A 89 -14.29 -24.49 4.77
C ARG A 89 -15.05 -24.58 6.10
N ILE A 90 -14.38 -24.49 7.26
CA ILE A 90 -14.97 -24.65 8.59
C ILE A 90 -15.02 -23.30 9.32
N ASN A 91 -13.94 -22.53 9.27
CA ASN A 91 -13.82 -21.24 9.92
C ASN A 91 -13.81 -20.10 8.91
N MET A 92 -14.58 -19.05 9.21
CA MET A 92 -14.50 -17.78 8.51
C MET A 92 -13.43 -16.91 9.18
N GLU A 93 -12.45 -16.46 8.41
CA GLU A 93 -11.37 -15.60 8.86
C GLU A 93 -11.54 -14.19 8.31
N ASN A 94 -11.38 -13.19 9.19
CA ASN A 94 -11.45 -11.78 8.82
C ASN A 94 -10.09 -11.26 8.38
N HIS A 95 -10.00 -10.87 7.12
CA HIS A 95 -8.84 -10.22 6.55
C HIS A 95 -9.01 -8.71 6.59
N TYR A 96 -8.17 -8.03 7.36
CA TYR A 96 -8.12 -6.58 7.44
C TYR A 96 -7.17 -6.03 6.38
N LEU A 97 -7.72 -5.48 5.32
CA LEU A 97 -6.99 -5.09 4.11
C LEU A 97 -7.14 -3.61 3.80
N ALA A 98 -6.17 -3.06 3.07
CA ALA A 98 -6.21 -1.73 2.50
C ALA A 98 -6.08 -1.80 0.99
N TYR A 99 -6.90 -1.03 0.26
CA TYR A 99 -6.70 -0.78 -1.16
C TYR A 99 -5.89 0.51 -1.34
N VAL A 100 -4.70 0.41 -1.91
CA VAL A 100 -3.69 1.47 -2.01
C VAL A 100 -3.30 1.69 -3.47
N ARG A 101 -3.16 2.95 -3.88
CA ARG A 101 -2.53 3.31 -5.15
C ARG A 101 -1.08 3.70 -4.90
N TRP A 102 -0.14 3.07 -5.61
CA TRP A 102 1.30 3.25 -5.42
C TRP A 102 1.88 4.25 -6.42
N TYR A 103 2.67 5.21 -5.95
CA TYR A 103 3.35 6.17 -6.82
C TYR A 103 4.47 5.49 -7.60
N LYS A 104 4.74 5.94 -8.84
CA LYS A 104 5.81 5.35 -9.67
C LYS A 104 7.19 5.76 -9.18
N LYS A 105 8.13 4.81 -9.18
CA LYS A 105 9.55 5.10 -8.95
C LYS A 105 10.12 5.98 -10.06
N ILE A 106 11.09 6.81 -9.69
CA ILE A 106 11.96 7.52 -10.63
C ILE A 106 13.41 7.06 -10.44
N LYS A 107 14.25 7.24 -11.48
CA LYS A 107 15.67 6.83 -11.44
C LYS A 107 16.45 7.52 -10.31
N ASN A 108 16.26 8.83 -10.14
CA ASN A 108 16.99 9.64 -9.17
C ASN A 108 16.14 9.93 -7.92
N ARG A 109 15.63 8.88 -7.26
CA ARG A 109 14.74 9.03 -6.10
C ARG A 109 15.42 9.68 -4.89
N PHE A 110 16.72 9.44 -4.70
CA PHE A 110 17.52 9.98 -3.59
C PHE A 110 18.15 11.34 -3.93
N TYR A 111 17.37 12.23 -4.54
CA TYR A 111 17.85 13.52 -5.03
C TYR A 111 18.43 14.41 -3.91
N PHE A 112 17.88 14.33 -2.69
CA PHE A 112 18.31 15.12 -1.54
C PHE A 112 19.41 14.45 -0.70
N GLY A 113 19.96 13.31 -1.12
CA GLY A 113 21.02 12.64 -0.39
C GLY A 113 22.34 13.41 -0.51
N ILE A 114 22.91 13.83 0.62
CA ILE A 114 24.13 14.67 0.64
C ILE A 114 25.40 13.84 0.88
N ASN A 115 25.35 12.68 1.54
CA ASN A 115 26.44 11.68 1.69
C ASN A 115 25.92 10.38 2.35
N GLN A 116 26.67 9.26 2.29
CA GLN A 116 26.29 7.96 2.87
C GLN A 116 25.97 8.01 4.38
N GLU A 117 26.55 8.94 5.14
CA GLU A 117 26.38 9.07 6.60
C GLU A 117 25.23 10.00 7.03
N GLN A 118 24.70 10.83 6.13
CA GLN A 118 23.54 11.70 6.38
C GLN A 118 22.49 11.48 5.29
N MET A 119 21.74 10.39 5.43
CA MET A 119 20.61 10.11 4.55
C MET A 119 19.47 11.08 4.87
N CYS A 120 19.18 11.99 3.93
CA CYS A 120 17.90 12.67 3.92
C CYS A 120 16.81 11.62 3.64
N ASN A 121 15.85 11.48 4.55
CA ASN A 121 14.74 10.52 4.39
C ASN A 121 13.71 10.94 3.33
N VAL A 122 13.93 12.08 2.66
CA VAL A 122 13.03 12.60 1.64
C VAL A 122 13.39 11.99 0.29
N GLU A 123 12.46 11.25 -0.28
CA GLU A 123 12.59 10.68 -1.61
C GLU A 123 11.71 11.41 -2.62
N LEU A 124 12.18 11.53 -3.86
CA LEU A 124 11.38 11.98 -4.99
C LEU A 124 10.75 10.78 -5.71
N TRP A 125 9.46 10.90 -6.01
CA TRP A 125 8.65 9.93 -6.72
C TRP A 125 7.89 10.60 -7.86
N ASP A 126 7.36 9.82 -8.80
CA ASP A 126 6.46 10.36 -9.82
C ASP A 126 5.12 10.77 -9.18
N THR A 127 4.45 11.74 -9.79
CA THR A 127 3.08 12.11 -9.40
C THR A 127 2.06 11.11 -9.93
N GLU A 128 2.43 10.32 -10.94
CA GLU A 128 1.61 9.25 -11.47
C GLU A 128 1.65 7.98 -10.61
N PHE A 129 0.54 7.23 -10.65
CA PHE A 129 0.42 5.94 -9.99
C PHE A 129 0.76 4.79 -10.95
N TYR A 130 1.30 3.69 -10.40
CA TYR A 130 1.31 2.41 -11.11
C TYR A 130 -0.12 1.98 -11.50
N PRO A 131 -0.26 1.18 -12.57
CA PRO A 131 -1.54 0.55 -12.91
C PRO A 131 -2.11 -0.25 -11.74
N LYS A 132 -3.45 -0.40 -11.72
CA LYS A 132 -4.12 -1.20 -10.69
C LYS A 132 -3.70 -2.66 -10.86
N SER A 133 -3.13 -3.26 -9.81
CA SER A 133 -2.73 -4.66 -9.76
C SER A 133 -3.20 -5.33 -8.46
N ARG A 134 -2.79 -6.58 -8.24
CA ARG A 134 -2.99 -7.28 -6.97
C ARG A 134 -2.22 -6.64 -5.82
N ASP A 135 -1.08 -5.99 -6.10
CA ASP A 135 -0.24 -5.30 -5.12
C ASP A 135 -0.91 -4.05 -4.54
N CYS A 136 -1.96 -3.56 -5.19
CA CYS A 136 -2.80 -2.52 -4.60
C CYS A 136 -3.59 -3.01 -3.38
N ILE A 137 -3.61 -4.30 -3.08
CA ILE A 137 -4.23 -4.86 -1.88
C ILE A 137 -3.11 -5.29 -0.94
N ILE A 138 -3.08 -4.71 0.26
CA ILE A 138 -2.13 -5.10 1.30
C ILE A 138 -2.85 -5.39 2.61
N PRO A 139 -2.33 -6.29 3.46
CA PRO A 139 -2.72 -6.34 4.85
C PRO A 139 -2.43 -5.02 5.55
N VAL A 140 -3.32 -4.58 6.45
CA VAL A 140 -3.13 -3.32 7.18
C VAL A 140 -1.84 -3.29 8.01
N HIS A 141 -1.34 -4.45 8.44
CA HIS A 141 -0.10 -4.56 9.21
C HIS A 141 1.17 -4.34 8.37
N HIS A 142 1.09 -4.31 7.03
CA HIS A 142 2.23 -3.94 6.16
C HIS A 142 2.44 -2.42 6.07
N ILE A 143 1.52 -1.62 6.64
CA ILE A 143 1.64 -0.16 6.68
C ILE A 143 2.72 0.22 7.71
N LEU A 144 3.81 0.81 7.21
CA LEU A 144 4.95 1.22 8.03
C LEU A 144 4.66 2.51 8.81
N GLY A 145 4.06 3.49 8.13
CA GLY A 145 3.80 4.82 8.68
C GLY A 145 3.21 5.75 7.64
N ARG A 146 3.07 7.03 8.00
CA ARG A 146 2.53 8.08 7.13
C ARG A 146 3.64 8.94 6.54
N PHE A 147 3.33 9.65 5.47
CA PHE A 147 4.19 10.70 4.94
C PHE A 147 3.39 11.95 4.58
N VAL A 148 4.06 13.08 4.47
CA VAL A 148 3.50 14.32 3.94
C VAL A 148 3.92 14.46 2.47
N PRO A 149 2.99 14.43 1.51
CA PRO A 149 3.29 14.68 0.11
C PRO A 149 3.58 16.16 -0.13
N VAL A 150 4.65 16.47 -0.85
CA VAL A 150 4.96 17.83 -1.31
C VAL A 150 5.20 17.81 -2.81
N LYS A 151 4.61 18.76 -3.54
CA LYS A 151 4.89 18.96 -4.96
C LYS A 151 6.25 19.62 -5.10
N TYR A 152 7.15 19.01 -5.86
CA TYR A 152 8.52 19.49 -6.02
C TYR A 152 8.88 19.60 -7.49
N LYS A 153 9.55 20.68 -7.87
CA LYS A 153 10.12 20.84 -9.22
C LYS A 153 11.63 20.97 -9.07
N ILE A 154 12.38 20.21 -9.88
CA ILE A 154 13.84 20.30 -9.91
C ILE A 154 14.30 21.60 -10.60
N SER A 155 13.44 22.21 -11.42
CA SER A 155 13.75 23.43 -12.17
C SER A 155 12.60 24.43 -12.07
N ASP A 156 12.95 25.72 -12.04
CA ASP A 156 11.98 26.83 -11.99
C ASP A 156 11.33 27.14 -13.35
N ARG A 157 11.69 26.40 -14.41
CA ARG A 157 11.06 26.55 -15.73
C ARG A 157 9.56 26.26 -15.62
N LYS A 158 8.73 27.08 -16.32
CA LYS A 158 7.26 26.94 -16.30
C LYS A 158 6.79 25.51 -16.60
N ASN A 159 7.43 24.83 -17.55
CA ASN A 159 7.09 23.47 -18.00
C ASN A 159 7.92 22.37 -17.32
N ALA A 160 8.59 22.68 -16.21
CA ALA A 160 9.36 21.68 -15.47
C ALA A 160 8.44 20.58 -14.94
N LYS A 161 8.90 19.32 -15.06
CA LYS A 161 8.21 18.17 -14.50
C LYS A 161 8.06 18.33 -12.99
N GLU A 162 6.84 18.12 -12.51
CA GLU A 162 6.51 18.07 -11.10
C GLU A 162 6.69 16.64 -10.58
N TYR A 163 7.30 16.53 -9.42
CA TYR A 163 7.56 15.29 -8.69
C TYR A 163 6.86 15.34 -7.34
N LEU A 164 6.68 14.16 -6.76
CA LEU A 164 6.21 13.99 -5.40
C LEU A 164 7.42 13.85 -4.47
N ALA A 165 7.69 14.85 -3.65
CA ALA A 165 8.57 14.71 -2.50
C ALA A 165 7.81 14.03 -1.36
N VAL A 166 8.32 12.88 -0.94
CA VAL A 166 7.77 12.04 0.11
C VAL A 166 8.52 12.39 1.39
N ASN A 167 7.86 13.07 2.32
CA ASN A 167 8.44 13.42 3.62
C ASN A 167 7.89 12.46 4.69
N PRO A 168 8.63 11.41 5.11
CA PRO A 168 8.15 10.48 6.11
C PRO A 168 7.85 11.21 7.42
N ILE A 169 6.69 10.95 8.01
CA ILE A 169 6.37 11.44 9.35
C ILE A 169 7.07 10.45 10.30
N ASN A 170 8.32 10.78 10.65
CA ASN A 170 9.22 9.93 11.43
C ASN A 170 8.49 9.18 12.55
N ARG A 171 8.37 7.87 12.38
CA ARG A 171 8.61 6.98 13.51
C ARG A 171 10.11 6.74 13.49
N LYS A 172 10.85 7.33 14.42
CA LYS A 172 12.12 6.72 14.83
C LYS A 172 11.74 5.37 15.45
N TYR A 173 11.48 4.36 14.63
CA TYR A 173 11.72 3.01 15.08
C TYR A 173 13.23 2.88 15.02
N ASN A 174 13.88 3.26 16.13
CA ASN A 174 15.18 2.72 16.45
C ASN A 174 14.97 1.20 16.56
N LEU A 175 15.05 0.49 15.44
CA LEU A 175 15.36 -0.93 15.45
C LEU A 175 16.84 -0.96 15.81
N ARG A 176 17.10 -1.09 17.12
CA ARG A 176 18.37 -1.59 17.62
C ARG A 176 18.49 -3.07 17.28
#